data_AF-A0A3B0MI07-F1
#
_entry.id   AF-A0A3B0MI07-F1
#
_cell.length_a   1.000
_cell.length_b   1.000
_cell.length_c   1.000
_cell.angle_alpha   90.00
_cell.angle_beta   90.00
_cell.angle_gamma   90.00
#
_symmetry.space_group_name_H-M   'P 1'
#
loop_
_entity.id
_entity.type
_entity.pdbx_description
1 polymer ?
#
loop_
_entity_poly.entity_id
_entity_poly.type
_entity_poly.pdbx_seq_one_letter_code
_entity_poly.pdbx_strand_id
1 'polypeptide(L)'
;MKILLRLVSKTLPLILTLFCLLIFRLQHRQIQALTEQNQALTHTFSTQSQQFQATLKAIETTNEISKQHFYASETQWADSQANKIFIKKPLAIMSVLTGLCLLPLLSGCTSTQAEYVTLSYPVIPAPLLADCLPPVIATQMSWGEMLILNEVLLTMIEQCNIDKQAIRAIERERQHEKTC
;
A
#
# COMPACT_ATOMS: atom_id res chain seq x y z
N MET A 1 -84.09 -9.83 -36.64
CA MET A 1 -83.10 -8.76 -36.38
C MET A 1 -83.05 -8.29 -34.91
N LYS A 2 -84.17 -7.96 -34.24
CA LYS A 2 -84.19 -7.44 -32.85
C LYS A 2 -83.62 -8.38 -31.77
N ILE A 3 -83.74 -9.70 -31.94
CA ILE A 3 -83.24 -10.70 -30.96
C ILE A 3 -81.71 -10.79 -31.02
N LEU A 4 -81.13 -10.85 -32.23
CA LEU A 4 -79.69 -10.82 -32.45
C LEU A 4 -79.04 -9.55 -31.87
N LEU A 5 -79.68 -8.39 -32.05
CA LEU A 5 -79.16 -7.12 -31.51
C LEU A 5 -79.15 -7.10 -29.97
N ARG A 6 -80.16 -7.66 -29.31
CA ARG A 6 -80.20 -7.78 -27.85
C ARG A 6 -79.18 -8.79 -27.31
N LEU A 7 -78.91 -9.86 -28.08
CA LEU A 7 -77.91 -10.84 -27.71
C LEU A 7 -76.51 -10.24 -27.79
N VAL A 8 -76.18 -9.57 -28.90
CA VAL A 8 -74.90 -8.86 -29.09
C VAL A 8 -74.71 -7.76 -28.06
N SER A 9 -75.76 -6.98 -27.75
CA SER A 9 -75.71 -5.94 -26.73
C SER A 9 -75.40 -6.46 -25.32
N LYS A 10 -75.70 -7.73 -25.02
CA LYS A 10 -75.44 -8.34 -23.71
C LYS A 10 -74.12 -9.11 -23.65
N THR A 11 -73.67 -9.70 -24.75
CA THR A 11 -72.43 -10.50 -24.79
C THR A 11 -71.19 -9.64 -25.02
N LEU A 12 -71.30 -8.55 -25.78
CA LEU A 12 -70.20 -7.63 -26.06
C LEU A 12 -69.53 -7.03 -24.80
N PRO A 13 -70.26 -6.53 -23.78
CA PRO A 13 -69.61 -6.00 -22.57
C PRO A 13 -68.90 -7.09 -21.76
N LEU A 14 -69.41 -8.33 -21.77
CA LEU A 14 -68.81 -9.44 -21.04
C LEU A 14 -67.52 -9.92 -21.72
N ILE A 15 -67.47 -9.91 -23.05
CA ILE A 15 -66.25 -10.18 -23.81
C ILE A 15 -65.22 -9.07 -23.57
N LEU A 16 -65.64 -7.81 -23.57
CA LEU A 16 -64.76 -6.67 -23.32
C LEU A 16 -64.14 -6.72 -21.91
N THR A 17 -64.92 -7.06 -20.87
CA THR A 17 -64.41 -7.17 -19.50
C THR A 17 -63.42 -8.32 -19.34
N LEU A 18 -63.70 -9.48 -19.92
CA LEU A 18 -62.76 -10.60 -19.93
C LEU A 18 -61.46 -10.25 -20.66
N PHE A 19 -61.56 -9.55 -21.80
CA PHE A 19 -60.40 -9.08 -22.54
C PHE A 19 -59.57 -8.06 -21.74
N CYS A 20 -60.21 -7.08 -21.09
CA CYS A 20 -59.53 -6.13 -20.21
C CYS A 20 -58.86 -6.82 -19.01
N LEU A 21 -59.51 -7.80 -18.39
CA LEU A 21 -58.93 -8.58 -17.29
C LEU A 21 -57.72 -9.39 -17.74
N LEU A 22 -57.76 -9.97 -18.95
CA LEU A 22 -56.62 -10.68 -19.52
C LEU A 22 -55.43 -9.74 -19.76
N ILE A 23 -55.65 -8.57 -20.36
CA ILE A 23 -54.59 -7.57 -20.56
C ILE A 23 -54.01 -7.13 -19.23
N PHE A 24 -54.86 -6.81 -18.25
CA PHE A 24 -54.40 -6.40 -16.92
C PHE A 24 -53.56 -7.49 -16.25
N ARG A 25 -53.98 -8.76 -16.34
CA ARG A 25 -53.22 -9.90 -15.81
C ARG A 25 -51.88 -10.08 -16.51
N LEU A 26 -51.82 -9.91 -17.83
CA LEU A 26 -50.58 -9.98 -18.59
C LEU A 26 -49.63 -8.84 -18.20
N GLN A 27 -50.14 -7.61 -18.13
CA GLN A 27 -49.35 -6.44 -17.77
C GLN A 27 -48.85 -6.51 -16.32
N HIS A 28 -49.69 -6.98 -15.39
CA HIS A 28 -49.29 -7.21 -14.01
C HIS A 28 -48.15 -8.24 -13.91
N ARG A 29 -48.24 -9.35 -14.65
CA ARG A 29 -47.16 -10.37 -14.67
C ARG A 29 -45.85 -9.79 -15.21
N GLN A 30 -45.91 -8.97 -16.26
CA GLN A 30 -44.72 -8.30 -16.81
C GLN A 30 -44.08 -7.34 -15.81
N ILE A 31 -44.89 -6.52 -15.13
CA ILE A 31 -44.42 -5.59 -14.11
C ILE A 31 -43.80 -6.34 -12.94
N GLN A 32 -44.39 -7.45 -12.50
CA GLN A 32 -43.82 -8.29 -11.44
C GLN A 32 -42.45 -8.85 -11.85
N ALA A 33 -42.33 -9.41 -13.05
CA ALA A 33 -41.05 -9.95 -13.54
C ALA A 33 -39.96 -8.87 -13.62
N LEU A 34 -40.30 -7.67 -14.10
CA LEU A 34 -39.35 -6.55 -14.17
C LEU A 34 -38.96 -6.04 -12.77
N THR A 35 -39.91 -6.04 -11.82
CA THR A 35 -39.66 -5.64 -10.44
C THR A 35 -38.73 -6.62 -9.74
N GLU A 36 -38.94 -7.93 -9.93
CA GLU A 36 -38.08 -8.97 -9.38
C GLU A 36 -36.64 -8.87 -9.93
N GLN A 37 -36.47 -8.62 -11.24
CA GLN A 37 -35.15 -8.38 -11.82
C GLN A 37 -34.46 -7.15 -11.24
N ASN A 38 -35.17 -6.02 -11.12
CA ASN A 38 -34.60 -4.80 -10.56
C ASN A 38 -34.23 -4.97 -9.08
N GLN A 39 -35.04 -5.69 -8.31
CA GLN A 39 -34.71 -6.03 -6.92
C GLN A 39 -33.46 -6.89 -6.85
N ALA A 40 -33.37 -7.96 -7.65
CA ALA A 40 -32.19 -8.82 -7.71
C ALA A 40 -30.92 -8.02 -8.06
N LEU A 41 -31.00 -7.14 -9.07
CA LEU A 41 -29.88 -6.29 -9.48
C LEU A 41 -29.47 -5.32 -8.36
N THR A 42 -30.45 -4.72 -7.67
CA THR A 42 -30.21 -3.81 -6.53
C THR A 42 -29.50 -4.53 -5.39
N HIS A 43 -29.92 -5.76 -5.08
CA HIS A 43 -29.26 -6.59 -4.06
C HIS A 43 -27.83 -6.91 -4.48
N THR A 44 -27.60 -7.36 -5.72
CA THR A 44 -26.24 -7.65 -6.22
C THR A 44 -25.32 -6.43 -6.12
N PHE A 45 -25.79 -5.26 -6.55
CA PHE A 45 -25.02 -4.02 -6.45
C PHE A 45 -24.69 -3.66 -4.99
N SER A 46 -25.67 -3.76 -4.09
CA SER A 46 -25.46 -3.49 -2.66
C SER A 46 -24.43 -4.44 -2.04
N THR A 47 -24.48 -5.73 -2.39
CA THR A 47 -23.53 -6.74 -1.91
C THR A 47 -22.13 -6.48 -2.45
N GLN A 48 -22.00 -6.18 -3.75
CA GLN A 48 -20.69 -5.83 -4.34
C GLN A 48 -20.12 -4.57 -3.70
N SER A 49 -20.95 -3.54 -3.49
CA SER A 49 -20.53 -2.32 -2.81
C SER A 49 -20.06 -2.60 -1.38
N GLN A 50 -20.76 -3.44 -0.62
CA GLN A 50 -20.36 -3.81 0.74
C GLN A 50 -19.06 -4.62 0.75
N GLN A 51 -18.90 -5.55 -0.19
CA GLN A 51 -17.67 -6.33 -0.33
C GLN A 51 -16.48 -5.43 -0.67
N PHE A 52 -16.67 -4.48 -1.58
CA PHE A 52 -15.65 -3.48 -1.90
C PHE A 52 -15.24 -2.65 -0.67
N GLN A 53 -16.21 -2.16 0.10
CA GLN A 53 -15.94 -1.42 1.34
C GLN A 53 -15.20 -2.28 2.38
N ALA A 54 -15.57 -3.56 2.52
CA ALA A 54 -14.88 -4.49 3.41
C ALA A 54 -13.42 -4.72 2.97
N THR A 55 -13.18 -4.86 1.66
CA THR A 55 -11.81 -5.00 1.13
C THR A 55 -10.99 -3.73 1.32
N LEU A 56 -11.57 -2.55 1.13
CA LEU A 56 -10.89 -1.28 1.38
C LEU A 56 -10.45 -1.17 2.85
N LYS A 57 -11.35 -1.48 3.78
CA LYS A 57 -11.04 -1.47 5.21
C LYS A 57 -9.92 -2.45 5.56
N ALA A 58 -9.92 -3.65 4.97
CA ALA A 58 -8.84 -4.61 5.15
C ALA A 58 -7.49 -4.06 4.67
N ILE A 59 -7.47 -3.46 3.47
CA ILE A 59 -6.25 -2.83 2.92
C ILE A 59 -5.75 -1.70 3.82
N GLU A 60 -6.63 -0.82 4.29
CA GLU A 60 -6.27 0.28 5.20
C GLU A 60 -5.64 -0.26 6.49
N THR A 61 -6.21 -1.32 7.08
CA THR A 61 -5.61 -1.94 8.27
C THR A 61 -4.24 -2.56 7.97
N THR A 62 -4.04 -3.18 6.81
CA THR A 62 -2.74 -3.73 6.42
C THR A 62 -1.70 -2.63 6.23
N ASN A 63 -2.09 -1.48 5.69
CA ASN A 63 -1.22 -0.32 5.55
C ASN A 63 -0.79 0.23 6.91
N GLU A 64 -1.71 0.39 7.85
CA GLU A 64 -1.39 0.87 9.20
C GLU A 64 -0.49 -0.12 9.97
N ILE A 65 -0.74 -1.43 9.84
CA ILE A 65 0.14 -2.46 10.41
C ILE A 65 1.55 -2.38 9.81
N SER A 66 1.64 -2.27 8.48
CA SER A 66 2.93 -2.16 7.78
C SER A 66 3.71 -0.92 8.21
N LYS A 67 3.00 0.20 8.39
CA LYS A 67 3.55 1.46 8.90
C LYS A 67 4.07 1.32 10.33
N GLN A 68 3.32 0.65 11.22
CA GLN A 68 3.78 0.36 12.57
C GLN A 68 5.02 -0.54 12.59
N HIS A 69 5.05 -1.59 11.77
CA HIS A 69 6.24 -2.45 11.63
C HIS A 69 7.46 -1.68 11.13
N PHE A 70 7.28 -0.75 10.19
CA PHE A 70 8.35 0.11 9.71
C PHE A 70 8.92 0.98 10.85
N TYR A 71 8.07 1.71 11.59
CA TYR A 71 8.53 2.54 12.72
C TYR A 71 9.17 1.71 13.85
N ALA A 72 8.62 0.54 14.18
CA ALA A 72 9.19 -0.34 15.19
C ALA A 72 10.57 -0.89 14.77
N SER A 73 10.78 -1.12 13.47
CA SER A 73 12.10 -1.49 12.99
C SER A 73 13.09 -0.35 13.16
N GLU A 74 12.70 0.88 12.81
CA GLU A 74 13.56 2.07 12.90
C GLU A 74 14.03 2.36 14.34
N THR A 75 13.14 2.25 15.32
CA THR A 75 13.51 2.41 16.74
C THR A 75 14.44 1.29 17.22
N GLN A 76 14.25 0.05 16.78
CA GLN A 76 15.14 -1.06 17.11
C GLN A 76 16.57 -0.86 16.54
N TRP A 77 16.70 -0.30 15.33
CA TRP A 77 18.00 0.07 14.77
C TRP A 77 18.66 1.19 15.59
N ALA A 78 17.90 2.19 16.05
CA ALA A 78 18.42 3.29 16.87
C ALA A 78 18.90 2.82 18.25
N ASP A 79 18.13 1.96 18.94
CA ASP A 79 18.48 1.42 20.26
C ASP A 79 19.70 0.49 20.21
N SER A 80 19.83 -0.30 19.14
CA SER A 80 21.00 -1.17 18.93
C SER A 80 22.30 -0.35 18.82
N GLN A 81 22.25 0.80 18.14
CA GLN A 81 23.40 1.70 18.03
C GLN A 81 23.72 2.41 19.36
N ALA A 82 22.69 2.85 20.11
CA ALA A 82 22.86 3.49 21.41
C ALA A 82 23.50 2.55 22.45
N ASN A 83 23.07 1.28 22.48
CA ASN A 83 23.61 0.29 23.41
C ASN A 83 25.08 -0.06 23.10
N LYS A 84 25.47 -0.02 21.81
CA LYS A 84 26.87 -0.21 21.38
C LYS A 84 27.80 0.92 21.86
N ILE A 85 27.26 2.13 22.05
CA ILE A 85 28.00 3.30 22.55
C ILE A 85 28.08 3.29 24.10
N PHE A 86 27.07 2.76 24.80
CA PHE A 86 26.97 2.83 26.26
C PHE A 86 27.83 1.81 27.04
N ILE A 87 28.27 0.70 26.42
CA ILE A 87 29.05 -0.36 27.10
C ILE A 87 30.54 0.01 27.31
N LYS A 88 31.02 1.16 26.83
CA LYS A 88 32.43 1.61 27.01
C LYS A 88 32.65 2.53 28.22
N LYS A 89 32.24 2.14 29.43
CA LYS A 89 32.68 2.87 30.65
C LYS A 89 33.15 1.94 31.79
N PRO A 90 34.47 1.74 31.87
CA PRO A 90 35.17 1.77 33.14
C PRO A 90 36.23 2.90 33.11
N LEU A 91 35.77 4.16 33.03
CA LEU A 91 36.65 5.30 32.74
C LEU A 91 37.25 6.02 33.97
N ALA A 92 37.20 5.44 35.17
CA ALA A 92 37.76 6.10 36.36
C ALA A 92 39.19 5.63 36.71
N ILE A 93 39.50 4.35 36.50
CA ILE A 93 40.79 3.77 36.94
C ILE A 93 41.92 4.07 35.94
N MET A 94 41.60 4.26 34.66
CA MET A 94 42.60 4.48 33.61
C MET A 94 43.21 5.88 33.62
N SER A 95 42.53 6.91 34.14
CA SER A 95 42.97 8.32 34.08
C SER A 95 44.32 8.56 34.78
N VAL A 96 44.56 7.91 35.92
CA VAL A 96 45.78 8.11 36.73
C VAL A 96 46.99 7.43 36.09
N LEU A 97 46.81 6.22 35.54
CA LEU A 97 47.88 5.50 34.85
C LEU A 97 48.23 6.15 33.50
N THR A 98 47.23 6.74 32.84
CA THR A 98 47.36 7.45 31.56
C THR A 98 48.23 8.70 31.72
N GLY A 99 48.03 9.50 32.77
CA GLY A 99 48.88 10.68 33.03
C GLY A 99 50.35 10.36 33.30
N LEU A 100 50.64 9.25 33.99
CA LEU A 100 52.00 8.84 34.35
C LEU A 100 52.76 8.22 33.17
N CYS A 101 52.07 7.59 32.21
CA CYS A 101 52.68 6.99 31.02
C CYS A 101 52.71 7.91 29.79
N LEU A 102 51.92 9.00 29.71
CA LEU A 102 51.86 9.86 28.50
C LEU A 102 53.03 10.83 28.34
N LEU A 103 53.59 11.33 29.44
CA LEU A 103 54.63 12.36 29.39
C LEU A 103 55.90 11.92 28.63
N PRO A 104 56.36 10.65 28.71
CA PRO A 104 57.47 10.15 27.91
C PRO A 104 57.12 9.82 26.43
N LEU A 105 55.84 9.68 26.07
CA LEU A 105 55.40 9.32 24.73
C LEU A 105 55.27 10.55 23.79
N LEU A 106 55.02 11.75 24.35
CA LEU A 106 54.90 12.98 23.56
C LEU A 106 56.24 13.50 23.00
N SER A 107 57.38 13.07 23.55
CA SER A 107 58.71 13.41 23.01
C SER A 107 59.17 12.48 21.89
N GLY A 108 58.37 11.47 21.50
CA GLY A 108 58.72 10.47 20.49
C GLY A 108 58.12 10.64 19.09
N CYS A 109 57.34 11.69 18.81
CA CYS A 109 56.61 11.79 17.53
C CYS A 109 57.36 12.66 16.50
N THR A 110 58.40 12.11 15.88
CA THR A 110 58.94 12.65 14.62
C THR A 110 58.49 11.76 13.47
N SER A 111 57.74 12.35 12.53
CA SER A 111 57.30 11.76 11.25
C SER A 111 56.22 10.67 11.33
N THR A 112 55.00 11.06 11.69
CA THR A 112 53.82 10.35 11.18
C THR A 112 53.63 10.70 9.71
N GLN A 113 54.10 9.83 8.81
CA GLN A 113 53.66 9.90 7.42
C GLN A 113 52.16 9.59 7.44
N ALA A 114 51.33 10.56 7.05
CA ALA A 114 49.91 10.32 6.86
C ALA A 114 49.75 9.39 5.67
N GLU A 115 49.69 8.08 5.93
CA GLU A 115 49.25 7.11 4.95
C GLU A 115 47.76 7.39 4.71
N TYR A 116 47.47 8.07 3.59
CA TYR A 116 46.12 8.19 3.10
C TYR A 116 45.66 6.79 2.72
N VAL A 117 44.97 6.11 3.64
CA VAL A 117 44.27 4.88 3.32
C VAL A 117 43.23 5.23 2.27
N THR A 118 43.49 4.86 1.02
CA THR A 118 42.49 4.85 -0.03
C THR A 118 41.40 3.90 0.41
N LEU A 119 40.33 4.46 0.96
CA LEU A 119 39.11 3.72 1.26
C LEU A 119 38.47 3.30 -0.06
N SER A 120 38.90 2.16 -0.59
CA SER A 120 38.31 1.55 -1.77
C SER A 120 37.01 0.87 -1.36
N TYR A 121 35.99 1.65 -1.01
CA TYR A 121 34.65 1.09 -0.89
C TYR A 121 34.10 0.85 -2.29
N PRO A 122 33.46 -0.30 -2.58
CA PRO A 122 32.70 -0.48 -3.81
C PRO A 122 31.69 0.66 -3.89
N VAL A 123 31.79 1.50 -4.91
CA VAL A 123 30.93 2.68 -5.09
C VAL A 123 29.51 2.18 -5.30
N ILE A 124 28.54 2.70 -4.54
CA ILE A 124 27.13 2.40 -4.83
C ILE A 124 26.83 2.92 -6.24
N PRO A 125 26.33 2.08 -7.15
CA PRO A 125 25.96 2.52 -8.50
C PRO A 125 25.07 3.76 -8.45
N ALA A 126 25.38 4.77 -9.28
CA ALA A 126 24.61 6.01 -9.37
C ALA A 126 23.08 5.81 -9.53
N PRO A 127 22.58 4.78 -10.26
CA PRO A 127 21.14 4.53 -10.35
C PRO A 127 20.46 4.26 -9.00
N LEU A 128 21.15 3.62 -8.06
CA LEU A 128 20.62 3.33 -6.71
C LEU A 128 20.60 4.57 -5.80
N LEU A 129 21.26 5.65 -6.24
CA LEU A 129 21.32 6.94 -5.54
C LEU A 129 20.53 8.03 -6.27
N ALA A 130 19.82 7.67 -7.35
CA ALA A 130 19.00 8.62 -8.08
C ALA A 130 17.80 9.06 -7.23
N ASP A 131 17.46 10.35 -7.29
CA ASP A 131 16.29 10.87 -6.59
C ASP A 131 15.00 10.25 -7.16
N CYS A 132 14.17 9.68 -6.28
CA CYS A 132 12.85 9.19 -6.65
C CYS A 132 11.84 10.33 -6.53
N LEU A 133 11.45 10.91 -7.67
CA LEU A 133 10.43 11.96 -7.71
C LEU A 133 9.04 11.31 -7.63
N PRO A 134 8.20 11.69 -6.65
CA PRO A 134 6.84 11.19 -6.58
C PRO A 134 6.02 11.67 -7.80
N PRO A 135 5.04 10.88 -8.26
CA PRO A 135 4.16 11.30 -9.35
C PRO A 135 3.28 12.47 -8.88
N VAL A 136 2.92 13.35 -9.81
CA VAL A 136 2.07 14.50 -9.52
C VAL A 136 0.66 14.03 -9.19
N ILE A 137 0.17 14.38 -8.00
CA ILE A 137 -1.20 14.06 -7.56
C ILE A 137 -2.10 15.25 -7.87
N ALA A 138 -3.10 15.04 -8.73
CA ALA A 138 -4.09 16.05 -9.05
C ALA A 138 -5.07 16.27 -7.89
N THR A 139 -5.54 17.51 -7.72
CA THR A 139 -6.56 17.86 -6.71
C THR A 139 -7.93 17.26 -7.00
N GLN A 140 -8.22 16.97 -8.27
CA GLN A 140 -9.40 16.27 -8.74
C GLN A 140 -8.97 15.22 -9.75
N MET A 141 -9.43 13.99 -9.58
CA MET A 141 -9.14 12.87 -10.46
C MET A 141 -10.37 11.99 -10.58
N SER A 142 -10.60 11.47 -11.78
CA SER A 142 -11.60 10.43 -12.02
C SER A 142 -11.18 9.12 -11.37
N TRP A 143 -12.13 8.20 -11.20
CA TRP A 143 -11.85 6.88 -10.64
C TRP A 143 -10.80 6.10 -11.48
N GLY A 144 -10.85 6.23 -12.82
CA GLY A 144 -9.87 5.60 -13.71
C GLY A 144 -8.46 6.17 -13.54
N GLU A 145 -8.34 7.48 -13.35
CA GLU A 145 -7.04 8.13 -13.11
C GLU A 145 -6.45 7.75 -11.74
N MET A 146 -7.30 7.60 -10.70
CA MET A 146 -6.86 7.09 -9.40
C MET A 146 -6.34 5.64 -9.50
N LEU A 147 -6.98 4.81 -10.32
CA LEU A 147 -6.54 3.43 -10.53
C LEU A 147 -5.14 3.40 -11.18
N ILE A 148 -4.94 4.21 -12.23
CA ILE A 148 -3.64 4.34 -12.90
C ILE A 148 -2.58 4.90 -11.93
N LEU A 149 -2.93 5.89 -11.11
CA LEU A 149 -2.02 6.44 -10.10
C LEU A 149 -1.58 5.37 -9.11
N ASN A 150 -2.49 4.53 -8.63
CA ASN A 150 -2.17 3.43 -7.71
C ASN A 150 -1.24 2.40 -8.35
N GLU A 151 -1.45 2.05 -9.62
CA GLU A 151 -0.56 1.17 -10.36
C GLU A 151 0.87 1.75 -10.41
N VAL A 152 1.01 3.02 -10.82
CA VAL A 152 2.31 3.71 -10.87
C VAL A 152 2.99 3.72 -9.50
N LEU A 153 2.25 4.02 -8.43
CA LEU A 153 2.79 4.03 -7.07
C LEU A 153 3.27 2.65 -6.64
N LEU A 154 2.54 1.58 -6.95
CA LEU A 154 2.94 0.21 -6.63
C LEU A 154 4.20 -0.21 -7.37
N THR A 155 4.34 0.16 -8.65
CA THR A 155 5.57 -0.09 -9.42
C THR A 155 6.77 0.66 -8.84
N MET A 156 6.60 1.91 -8.41
CA MET A 156 7.68 2.65 -7.74
C MET A 156 8.11 1.98 -6.42
N ILE A 157 7.16 1.49 -5.63
CA ILE A 157 7.46 0.75 -4.39
C ILE A 157 8.23 -0.54 -4.70
N GLU A 158 7.83 -1.27 -5.74
CA GLU A 158 8.53 -2.47 -6.18
C GLU A 158 9.99 -2.16 -6.55
N GLN A 159 10.21 -1.12 -7.35
CA GLN A 159 11.56 -0.68 -7.74
C GLN A 159 12.39 -0.26 -6.52
N CYS A 160 11.83 0.53 -5.61
CA CYS A 160 12.51 0.92 -4.37
C CYS A 160 12.92 -0.29 -3.52
N ASN A 161 12.10 -1.34 -3.49
CA ASN A 161 12.43 -2.57 -2.77
C ASN A 161 13.60 -3.32 -3.41
N ILE A 162 13.66 -3.36 -4.75
CA ILE A 162 14.77 -3.93 -5.51
C ILE A 162 16.06 -3.15 -5.23
N ASP A 163 16.00 -1.82 -5.30
CA ASP A 163 17.16 -0.96 -5.07
C ASP A 163 17.69 -1.11 -3.64
N LYS A 164 16.79 -1.18 -2.66
CA LYS A 164 17.14 -1.45 -1.26
C LYS A 164 17.81 -2.81 -1.08
N GLN A 165 17.37 -3.84 -1.80
CA GLN A 165 18.00 -5.15 -1.77
C GLN A 165 19.41 -5.10 -2.38
N ALA A 166 19.60 -4.38 -3.49
CA ALA A 166 20.90 -4.19 -4.12
C ALA A 166 21.88 -3.47 -3.18
N ILE A 167 21.44 -2.39 -2.53
CA ILE A 167 22.26 -1.66 -1.53
C ILE A 167 22.65 -2.59 -0.37
N ARG A 168 21.73 -3.43 0.13
CA ARG A 168 22.02 -4.42 1.18
C ARG A 168 23.01 -5.50 0.73
N ALA A 169 23.04 -5.86 -0.54
CA ALA A 169 24.02 -6.80 -1.07
C ALA A 169 25.43 -6.16 -1.08
N ILE A 170 25.54 -4.95 -1.62
CA ILE A 170 26.79 -4.18 -1.63
C ILE A 170 27.34 -3.97 -0.22
N GLU A 171 26.47 -3.63 0.75
CA GLU A 171 26.91 -3.42 2.12
C GLU A 171 27.39 -4.72 2.81
N ARG A 172 26.80 -5.87 2.47
CA ARG A 172 27.29 -7.18 2.96
C ARG A 172 28.68 -7.49 2.42
N GLU A 173 28.93 -7.22 1.14
CA GLU A 173 30.27 -7.39 0.54
C GLU A 173 31.32 -6.53 1.25
N ARG A 174 31.00 -5.26 1.53
CA ARG A 174 31.87 -4.37 2.32
C ARG A 174 32.16 -4.88 3.72
N GLN A 175 31.19 -5.51 4.36
CA GLN A 175 31.39 -6.07 5.70
C GLN A 175 32.29 -7.30 5.66
N HIS A 176 32.12 -8.19 4.70
CA HIS A 176 33.00 -9.36 4.54
C HIS A 176 34.46 -8.96 4.33
N GLU A 177 34.73 -7.97 3.45
CA GLU A 177 36.09 -7.49 3.17
C GLU A 177 36.80 -6.92 4.41
N LYS A 178 36.06 -6.32 5.36
CA LYS A 178 36.61 -5.76 6.61
C LYS A 178 36.96 -6.79 7.67
N THR A 179 36.61 -8.06 7.48
CA THR A 179 36.76 -9.13 8.50
C THR A 179 37.92 -10.09 8.24
N CYS A 180 38.75 -9.83 7.22
CA CYS A 180 39.97 -10.58 6.92
C CYS A 180 41.24 -9.83 7.34
#